data_AF-A0A1Y3LGD8-F1
#
_entry.id   AF-A0A1Y3LGD8-F1
#
_cell.length_a   1.000
_cell.length_b   1.000
_cell.length_c   1.000
_cell.angle_alpha   90.00
_cell.angle_beta   90.00
_cell.angle_gamma   90.00
#
_symmetry.space_group_name_H-M   'P 1'
#
loop_
_entity.id
_entity.type
_entity.pdbx_description
1 polymer ?
#
loop_
_entity_poly.entity_id
_entity_poly.type
_entity_poly.pdbx_seq_one_letter_code
_entity_poly.pdbx_strand_id
1 'polypeptide(L)'
;MIGELIPDPRAAATLQLNASIDSYFHGGGTVQVLRGFEPVPPRPHQAPEQSSSLQSIAERFQAERDLVQRVKEAAQTLTLAEAVHELGMGRSELHRMSKAHDFFFKSNDKERLRREIARQAKAEEAAKLVTLIKANSDKGLSRHFVAKRLGISPHYLRRLIEEHGIDFPLYGDRP
;
A
#
# COMPACT_ATOMS: atom_id res chain seq x y z
N MET A 1 -47.29 -38.09 -41.50
CA MET A 1 -46.30 -36.99 -41.45
C MET A 1 -45.15 -37.47 -40.59
N ILE A 2 -44.06 -37.95 -41.20
CA ILE A 2 -42.89 -38.44 -40.49
C ILE A 2 -41.90 -37.28 -40.49
N GLY A 3 -41.79 -36.59 -39.36
CA GLY A 3 -40.83 -35.49 -39.19
C GLY A 3 -39.42 -36.04 -39.19
N GLU A 4 -38.58 -35.50 -40.08
CA GLU A 4 -37.15 -35.84 -40.14
C GLU A 4 -36.47 -35.47 -38.81
N LEU A 5 -35.71 -36.41 -38.26
CA LEU A 5 -34.92 -36.22 -37.04
C LEU A 5 -33.84 -35.16 -37.28
N ILE A 6 -33.75 -34.16 -36.40
CA ILE A 6 -32.67 -33.17 -36.40
C ILE A 6 -31.34 -33.92 -36.08
N PRO A 7 -30.30 -33.84 -36.94
CA PRO A 7 -29.05 -34.55 -36.70
C PRO A 7 -28.28 -33.97 -35.50
N ASP A 8 -27.76 -34.83 -34.63
CA ASP A 8 -26.97 -34.45 -33.46
C ASP A 8 -25.63 -33.81 -33.90
N PRO A 9 -25.38 -32.52 -33.58
CA PRO A 9 -24.17 -31.82 -33.99
C PRO A 9 -22.88 -32.44 -33.41
N ARG A 10 -22.94 -33.12 -32.26
CA ARG A 10 -21.78 -33.80 -31.68
C ARG A 10 -21.37 -35.01 -32.51
N ALA A 11 -22.34 -35.80 -32.95
CA ALA A 11 -22.10 -36.96 -33.79
C ALA A 11 -21.45 -36.54 -35.12
N ALA A 12 -21.93 -35.45 -35.72
CA ALA A 12 -21.34 -34.89 -36.93
C ALA A 12 -19.88 -34.44 -36.71
N ALA A 13 -19.58 -33.78 -35.59
CA ALA A 13 -18.22 -33.35 -35.26
C ALA A 13 -17.26 -34.53 -35.03
N THR A 14 -17.71 -35.60 -34.36
CA THR A 14 -16.90 -36.82 -34.17
C THR A 14 -16.61 -37.53 -35.49
N LEU A 15 -17.61 -37.64 -36.37
CA LEU A 15 -17.43 -38.22 -37.70
C LEU A 15 -16.42 -37.42 -38.54
N GLN A 16 -16.53 -36.08 -38.51
CA GLN A 16 -15.61 -35.21 -39.21
C GLN A 16 -14.17 -35.35 -38.68
N LEU A 17 -14.00 -35.41 -37.36
CA LEU A 17 -12.69 -35.59 -36.73
C LEU A 17 -12.05 -36.93 -37.13
N ASN A 18 -12.84 -38.02 -37.07
CA ASN A 18 -12.36 -39.35 -37.46
C ASN A 18 -11.97 -39.39 -38.94
N ALA A 19 -12.79 -38.82 -39.83
CA ALA A 19 -12.47 -38.73 -41.25
C ALA A 19 -11.19 -37.92 -41.53
N SER A 20 -10.95 -36.86 -40.76
CA SER A 20 -9.71 -36.09 -40.82
C SER A 20 -8.49 -36.90 -40.35
N ILE A 21 -8.66 -37.68 -39.28
CA ILE A 21 -7.60 -38.56 -38.75
C ILE A 21 -7.26 -39.64 -39.78
N ASP A 22 -8.28 -40.28 -40.36
CA ASP A 22 -8.10 -41.31 -41.38
C ASP A 22 -7.44 -40.76 -42.65
N SER A 23 -7.81 -39.54 -43.06
CA SER A 23 -7.20 -38.86 -44.22
C SER A 23 -5.73 -38.53 -43.98
N TYR A 24 -5.38 -38.10 -42.76
CA TYR A 24 -3.99 -37.82 -42.36
C TYR A 24 -3.12 -39.08 -42.43
N PHE A 25 -3.64 -40.21 -41.95
CA PHE A 25 -2.92 -41.50 -42.01
C PHE A 25 -2.86 -42.08 -43.42
N HIS A 26 -3.92 -41.97 -44.23
CA HIS A 26 -3.89 -42.37 -45.65
C HIS A 26 -2.90 -41.55 -46.47
N GLY A 27 -2.70 -40.27 -46.12
CA GLY A 27 -1.71 -39.39 -46.75
C GLY A 27 -0.26 -39.65 -46.32
N GLY A 28 0.01 -40.67 -45.49
CA GLY A 28 1.35 -40.99 -45.01
C GLY A 28 1.82 -40.16 -43.81
N GLY A 29 0.90 -39.49 -43.10
CA GLY A 29 1.21 -38.78 -41.86
C GLY A 29 1.75 -39.72 -40.78
N THR A 30 2.76 -39.26 -40.03
CA THR A 30 3.37 -40.02 -38.93
C THR A 30 3.25 -39.25 -37.62
N VAL A 31 2.94 -39.96 -36.54
CA VAL A 31 2.85 -39.37 -35.20
C VAL A 31 4.25 -39.23 -34.63
N GLN A 32 4.69 -38.00 -34.36
CA GLN A 32 5.94 -37.75 -33.63
C GLN A 32 5.67 -37.79 -32.12
N VAL A 33 6.27 -38.77 -31.45
CA VAL A 33 6.28 -38.84 -29.98
C VAL A 33 7.49 -38.07 -29.48
N LEU A 34 7.26 -36.93 -28.82
CA LEU A 34 8.33 -36.14 -28.20
C LEU A 34 8.82 -36.82 -26.92
N ARG A 35 10.12 -36.68 -26.63
CA ARG A 35 10.71 -37.19 -25.38
C ARG A 35 10.09 -36.47 -24.19
N GLY A 36 9.68 -37.24 -23.18
CA GLY A 36 9.18 -36.71 -21.91
C GLY A 36 10.21 -35.84 -21.19
N PHE A 37 9.74 -34.89 -20.39
CA PHE A 37 10.60 -34.07 -19.54
C PHE A 37 11.22 -34.92 -18.42
N GLU A 38 12.55 -34.98 -18.37
CA GLU A 38 13.27 -35.64 -17.27
C GLU A 38 13.57 -34.63 -16.15
N PRO A 39 13.23 -34.93 -14.88
CA PRO A 39 13.52 -34.03 -13.77
C PRO A 39 15.04 -33.91 -13.56
N VAL A 40 15.53 -32.67 -13.59
CA VAL A 40 16.93 -32.34 -13.29
C VAL A 40 17.16 -32.43 -11.77
N PRO A 41 18.20 -33.14 -11.29
CA PRO A 41 18.46 -33.24 -9.87
C PRO A 41 18.85 -31.87 -9.27
N PRO A 42 18.47 -31.59 -8.01
CA PRO A 42 18.89 -30.38 -7.32
C PRO A 42 20.42 -30.34 -7.22
N ARG A 43 21.01 -29.14 -7.30
CA ARG A 43 22.46 -28.96 -7.10
C ARG A 43 22.86 -29.51 -5.73
N PRO A 44 23.98 -30.25 -5.62
CA PRO A 44 24.48 -30.69 -4.34
C PRO A 44 24.79 -29.46 -3.48
N HIS A 45 24.27 -29.45 -2.25
CA HIS A 45 24.68 -28.46 -1.25
C HIS A 45 26.17 -28.65 -0.98
N GLN A 46 26.98 -27.65 -1.31
CA GLN A 46 28.35 -27.59 -0.81
C GLN A 46 28.26 -27.50 0.72
N ALA A 47 28.93 -28.43 1.41
CA ALA A 47 29.09 -28.32 2.85
C ALA A 47 29.76 -26.97 3.15
N PRO A 48 29.28 -26.21 4.14
CA PRO A 48 29.98 -25.00 4.54
C PRO A 48 31.39 -25.41 4.98
N GLU A 49 32.41 -24.85 4.34
CA GLU A 49 33.79 -24.97 4.79
C GLU A 49 33.86 -24.55 6.27
N GLN A 50 34.13 -25.51 7.15
CA GLN A 50 34.45 -25.22 8.55
C GLN A 50 35.82 -24.55 8.58
N SER A 51 36.12 -23.47 9.30
CA SER A 51 35.35 -22.54 10.10
C SER A 51 36.36 -21.46 10.53
N SER A 52 35.97 -20.20 10.50
CA SER A 52 36.68 -19.11 11.17
C SER A 52 37.10 -19.53 12.59
N SER A 53 38.38 -19.38 12.97
CA SER A 53 38.89 -19.78 14.29
C SER A 53 38.07 -19.15 15.43
N LEU A 54 38.03 -19.76 16.62
CA LEU A 54 37.32 -19.19 17.78
C LEU A 54 37.79 -17.75 18.10
N GLN A 55 39.07 -17.45 17.86
CA GLN A 55 39.63 -16.10 17.98
C GLN A 55 38.99 -15.12 17.00
N SER A 56 38.85 -15.50 15.72
CA SER A 56 38.18 -14.66 14.71
C SER A 56 36.68 -14.49 14.97
N ILE A 57 36.04 -15.42 15.69
CA ILE A 57 34.66 -15.27 16.14
C ILE A 57 34.57 -14.23 17.26
N ALA A 58 35.47 -14.30 18.26
CA ALA A 58 35.51 -13.35 19.35
C ALA A 58 35.81 -11.91 18.86
N GLU A 59 36.74 -11.75 17.92
CA GLU A 59 37.06 -10.46 17.29
C GLU A 59 35.85 -9.86 16.57
N ARG A 60 35.07 -10.68 15.85
CA ARG A 60 33.82 -10.23 15.20
C ARG A 60 32.80 -9.74 16.21
N PHE A 61 32.64 -10.44 17.34
CA PHE A 61 31.72 -10.01 18.40
C PHE A 61 32.15 -8.69 19.04
N GLN A 62 33.46 -8.46 19.21
CA GLN A 62 33.94 -7.16 19.71
C GLN A 62 33.72 -6.04 18.70
N ALA A 63 34.06 -6.28 17.43
CA ALA A 63 33.82 -5.31 16.35
C ALA A 63 32.33 -4.96 16.22
N GLU A 64 31.44 -5.94 16.36
CA GLU A 64 29.99 -5.72 16.34
C GLU A 64 29.54 -4.87 17.54
N ARG A 65 30.04 -5.16 18.75
CA ARG A 65 29.74 -4.35 19.96
C ARG A 65 30.20 -2.91 19.81
N ASP A 66 31.41 -2.69 19.32
CA ASP A 66 31.97 -1.36 19.12
C ASP A 66 31.15 -0.58 18.08
N LEU A 67 30.73 -1.24 17.00
CA LEU A 67 29.88 -0.65 15.99
C LEU A 67 28.51 -0.27 16.57
N VAL A 68 27.87 -1.17 17.30
CA VAL A 68 26.57 -0.92 17.95
C VAL A 68 26.67 0.25 18.92
N GLN A 69 27.76 0.34 19.68
CA GLN A 69 27.98 1.45 20.60
C GLN A 69 28.06 2.79 19.88
N ARG A 70 28.82 2.88 18.78
CA ARG A 70 28.87 4.08 17.92
C ARG A 70 27.51 4.44 17.35
N VAL A 71 26.75 3.47 16.86
CA VAL A 71 25.39 3.70 16.33
C VAL A 71 24.47 4.19 17.44
N LYS A 72 24.60 3.67 18.65
CA LYS A 72 23.78 4.07 19.80
C LYS A 72 24.10 5.50 20.26
N GLU A 73 25.36 5.92 20.20
CA GLU A 73 25.77 7.31 20.46
C GLU A 73 25.20 8.24 19.39
N ALA A 74 25.31 7.87 18.11
CA ALA A 74 24.74 8.62 17.00
C ALA A 74 23.20 8.70 17.07
N ALA A 75 22.53 7.63 17.53
CA ALA A 75 21.08 7.59 17.64
C ALA A 75 20.52 8.57 18.69
N GLN A 76 21.30 8.88 19.72
CA GLN A 76 20.91 9.88 20.74
C GLN A 76 20.95 11.30 20.21
N THR A 77 21.81 11.60 19.24
CA THR A 77 22.02 12.96 18.73
C THR A 77 21.29 13.21 17.42
N LEU A 78 21.22 12.20 16.53
CA LEU A 78 20.79 12.31 15.14
C LEU A 78 19.46 11.63 14.85
N THR A 79 18.81 12.07 13.78
CA THR A 79 17.71 11.31 13.16
C THR A 79 18.25 10.15 12.33
N LEU A 80 17.40 9.16 12.05
CA LEU A 80 17.77 7.98 11.22
C LEU A 80 18.36 8.40 9.86
N ALA A 81 17.84 9.46 9.23
CA ALA A 81 18.32 9.92 7.93
C ALA A 81 19.73 10.55 8.03
N GLU A 82 19.97 11.34 9.06
CA GLU A 82 21.29 11.94 9.32
C GLU A 82 22.31 10.85 9.67
N ALA A 83 21.93 9.86 10.48
CA ALA A 83 22.77 8.72 10.81
C ALA A 83 23.18 7.89 9.57
N VAL A 84 22.31 7.76 8.56
CA VAL A 84 22.66 7.12 7.27
C VAL A 84 23.77 7.90 6.56
N HIS A 85 23.70 9.23 6.56
CA HIS A 85 24.69 10.07 5.91
C HIS A 85 26.02 10.11 6.67
N GLU A 86 25.99 10.14 8.00
CA GLU A 86 27.19 10.25 8.83
C GLU A 86 27.94 8.93 8.96
N LEU A 87 27.22 7.82 9.13
CA LEU A 87 27.82 6.50 9.35
C LEU A 87 28.04 5.72 8.04
N GLY A 88 27.50 6.20 6.91
CA GLY A 88 27.58 5.51 5.62
C GLY A 88 26.87 4.16 5.57
N MET A 89 26.08 3.83 6.58
CA MET A 89 25.34 2.57 6.70
C MET A 89 23.95 2.66 6.07
N GLY A 90 23.47 1.52 5.57
CA GLY A 90 22.13 1.44 4.99
C GLY A 90 21.04 1.69 6.02
N ARG A 91 19.96 2.37 5.61
CA ARG A 91 18.80 2.63 6.48
C ARG A 91 18.23 1.36 7.14
N SER A 92 18.14 0.27 6.37
CA SER A 92 17.61 -1.01 6.84
C SER A 92 18.53 -1.66 7.88
N GLU A 93 19.85 -1.49 7.73
CA GLU A 93 20.84 -2.02 8.65
C GLU A 93 20.79 -1.31 9.99
N LEU A 94 20.77 0.03 9.98
CA LEU A 94 20.59 0.84 11.19
C LEU A 94 19.27 0.51 11.90
N HIS A 95 18.19 0.30 11.15
CA HIS A 95 16.91 -0.10 11.72
C HIS A 95 16.96 -1.51 12.34
N ARG A 96 17.67 -2.45 11.71
CA ARG A 96 17.89 -3.80 12.26
C ARG A 96 18.67 -3.73 13.57
N MET A 97 19.74 -2.93 13.61
CA MET A 97 20.55 -2.74 14.83
C MET A 97 19.73 -2.09 15.95
N SER A 98 18.96 -1.06 15.62
CA SER A 98 18.03 -0.39 16.54
C SER A 98 17.05 -1.38 17.18
N LYS A 99 16.45 -2.27 16.37
CA LYS A 99 15.54 -3.31 16.86
C LYS A 99 16.25 -4.42 17.65
N ALA A 100 17.47 -4.80 17.25
CA ALA A 100 18.21 -5.88 17.90
C ALA A 100 18.76 -5.48 19.28
N HIS A 101 19.05 -4.19 19.48
CA HIS A 101 19.67 -3.66 20.69
C HIS A 101 18.78 -2.64 21.44
N ASP A 102 17.48 -2.61 21.11
CA ASP A 102 16.45 -1.80 21.77
C ASP A 102 16.81 -0.32 21.99
N PHE A 103 17.30 0.34 20.94
CA PHE A 103 17.51 1.79 20.94
C PHE A 103 16.76 2.45 19.79
N PHE A 104 16.40 3.72 19.94
CA PHE A 104 15.66 4.47 18.93
C PHE A 104 16.44 5.71 18.49
N PHE A 105 16.37 6.03 17.21
CA PHE A 105 16.88 7.30 16.67
C PHE A 105 15.92 8.44 16.99
N LYS A 106 16.39 9.69 16.93
CA LYS A 106 15.50 10.85 17.02
C LYS A 106 14.44 10.83 15.91
N SER A 107 13.22 11.17 16.30
CA SER A 107 12.11 11.37 15.38
C SER A 107 12.40 12.55 14.46
N ASN A 108 12.15 12.37 13.16
CA ASN A 108 12.16 13.49 12.22
C ASN A 108 10.80 14.19 12.29
N ASP A 109 10.69 15.18 13.17
CA ASP A 109 9.43 15.90 13.45
C ASP A 109 8.95 16.79 12.30
N LYS A 110 9.68 16.89 11.18
CA LYS A 110 9.27 17.69 10.01
C LYS A 110 7.90 17.29 9.48
N GLU A 111 7.62 16.00 9.43
CA GLU A 111 6.34 15.49 8.93
C GLU A 111 5.20 15.73 9.93
N ARG A 112 5.49 15.61 11.24
CA ARG A 112 4.53 15.96 12.29
C ARG A 112 4.18 17.45 12.25
N LEU A 113 5.19 18.30 12.12
CA LEU A 113 5.02 19.76 12.00
C LEU A 113 4.18 20.12 10.79
N ARG A 114 4.42 19.51 9.62
CA ARG A 114 3.61 19.71 8.42
C ARG A 114 2.14 19.36 8.64
N ARG A 115 1.86 18.25 9.34
CA ARG A 115 0.48 17.86 9.69
C ARG A 115 -0.17 18.83 10.67
N GLU A 116 0.60 19.36 11.62
CA GLU A 116 0.12 20.37 12.57
C GLU A 116 -0.21 21.69 11.86
N ILE A 117 0.68 22.17 10.98
CA ILE A 117 0.43 23.36 10.15
C ILE A 117 -0.83 23.17 9.29
N ALA A 118 -0.96 22.03 8.62
CA ALA A 118 -2.13 21.74 7.80
C ALA A 118 -3.42 21.66 8.64
N ARG A 119 -3.35 21.15 9.88
CA ARG A 119 -4.48 21.11 10.81
C ARG A 119 -4.88 22.51 11.27
N GLN A 120 -3.90 23.36 11.59
CA GLN A 120 -4.12 24.74 11.99
C GLN A 120 -4.75 25.55 10.85
N ALA A 121 -4.22 25.44 9.62
CA ALA A 121 -4.79 26.10 8.46
C ALA A 121 -6.28 25.72 8.23
N LYS A 122 -6.61 24.43 8.35
CA LYS A 122 -8.01 23.97 8.27
C LYS A 122 -8.89 24.53 9.39
N ALA A 123 -8.35 24.63 10.62
CA ALA A 123 -9.08 25.20 11.74
C ALA A 123 -9.34 26.71 11.55
N GLU A 124 -8.39 27.45 10.99
CA GLU A 124 -8.55 28.86 10.65
C GLU A 124 -9.59 29.08 9.55
N GLU A 125 -9.58 28.24 8.51
CA GLU A 125 -10.60 28.26 7.46
C GLU A 125 -11.99 27.95 8.02
N ALA A 126 -12.11 26.93 8.88
CA ALA A 126 -13.36 26.60 9.56
C ALA A 126 -13.85 27.76 10.44
N ALA A 127 -12.97 28.43 11.18
CA ALA A 127 -13.32 29.59 11.99
C ALA A 127 -13.88 30.75 11.14
N LYS A 128 -13.28 31.03 9.98
CA LYS A 128 -13.79 32.03 9.02
C LYS A 128 -15.16 31.64 8.47
N LEU A 129 -15.37 30.36 8.17
CA LEU A 129 -16.68 29.89 7.71
C LEU A 129 -17.74 30.01 8.81
N VAL A 130 -17.39 29.71 10.06
CA VAL A 130 -18.30 29.82 11.21
C VAL A 130 -18.75 31.27 11.42
N THR A 131 -17.86 32.25 11.34
CA THR A 131 -18.24 33.67 11.47
C THR A 131 -19.18 34.10 10.34
N LEU A 132 -18.94 33.64 9.12
CA LEU A 132 -19.83 33.87 7.97
C LEU A 132 -21.19 33.18 8.14
N ILE A 133 -21.22 31.94 8.65
CA ILE A 133 -22.46 31.21 8.91
C ILE A 133 -23.30 31.95 9.95
N LYS A 134 -22.70 32.41 11.06
CA LYS A 134 -23.39 33.22 12.08
C LYS A 134 -24.00 34.48 11.48
N ALA A 135 -23.23 35.25 10.70
CA ALA A 135 -23.70 36.48 10.05
C ALA A 135 -24.82 36.26 9.00
N ASN A 136 -24.98 35.05 8.47
CA ASN A 136 -26.09 34.69 7.59
C ASN A 136 -27.29 34.10 8.35
N SER A 137 -27.08 33.55 9.56
CA SER A 137 -28.15 33.06 10.44
C SER A 137 -29.08 34.22 10.84
N ASP A 138 -28.49 35.34 11.25
CA ASP A 138 -29.22 36.55 11.66
C ASP A 138 -30.13 37.13 10.55
N LYS A 139 -29.91 36.72 9.30
CA LYS A 139 -30.65 37.19 8.11
C LYS A 139 -31.80 36.27 7.71
N GLY A 140 -32.03 35.17 8.44
CA GLY A 140 -33.12 34.23 8.16
C GLY A 140 -32.99 33.44 6.86
N LEU A 141 -31.76 33.29 6.32
CA LEU A 141 -31.53 32.57 5.07
C LEU A 141 -31.61 31.05 5.27
N SER A 142 -32.05 30.31 4.25
CA SER A 142 -32.05 28.84 4.29
C SER A 142 -30.63 28.25 4.26
N ARG A 143 -30.40 27.14 4.98
CA ARG A 143 -29.13 26.40 5.02
C ARG A 143 -28.60 26.06 3.63
N HIS A 144 -29.48 25.68 2.72
CA HIS A 144 -29.10 25.31 1.36
C HIS A 144 -28.57 26.52 0.56
N PHE A 145 -29.20 27.68 0.75
CA PHE A 145 -28.75 28.92 0.11
C PHE A 145 -27.40 29.37 0.66
N VAL A 146 -27.21 29.30 1.98
CA VAL A 146 -25.93 29.64 2.64
C VAL A 146 -24.82 28.67 2.19
N ALA A 147 -25.08 27.37 2.14
CA ALA A 147 -24.12 26.37 1.64
C ALA A 147 -23.68 26.68 0.20
N LYS A 148 -24.64 26.99 -0.69
CA LYS A 148 -24.36 27.36 -2.08
C LYS A 148 -23.57 28.67 -2.19
N ARG A 149 -23.90 29.68 -1.36
CA ARG A 149 -23.22 30.98 -1.34
C ARG A 149 -21.79 30.88 -0.83
N LEU A 150 -21.54 30.05 0.17
CA LEU A 150 -20.21 29.81 0.75
C LEU A 150 -19.40 28.78 -0.05
N GLY A 151 -19.99 28.15 -1.07
CA GLY A 151 -19.31 27.14 -1.89
C GLY A 151 -18.96 25.86 -1.14
N ILE A 152 -19.68 25.56 -0.04
CA ILE A 152 -19.41 24.40 0.82
C ILE A 152 -20.50 23.34 0.67
N SER A 153 -20.12 22.08 0.92
CA SER A 153 -21.09 20.98 0.95
C SER A 153 -22.12 21.18 2.08
N PRO A 154 -23.41 20.88 1.84
CA PRO A 154 -24.44 20.92 2.88
C PRO A 154 -24.11 20.07 4.11
N HIS A 155 -23.43 18.93 3.92
CA HIS A 155 -22.97 18.08 5.01
C HIS A 155 -21.88 18.77 5.86
N TYR A 156 -20.98 19.50 5.22
CA TYR A 156 -19.92 20.23 5.91
C TYR A 156 -20.50 21.41 6.72
N LEU A 157 -21.49 22.13 6.15
CA LEU A 157 -22.23 23.16 6.87
C LEU A 157 -22.95 22.59 8.10
N ARG A 158 -23.62 21.44 7.97
CA ARG A 158 -24.27 20.77 9.11
C ARG A 158 -23.27 20.43 10.22
N ARG A 159 -22.13 19.86 9.84
CA ARG A 159 -21.05 19.52 10.76
C ARG A 159 -20.51 20.74 11.52
N LEU A 160 -20.26 21.86 10.82
CA LEU A 160 -19.81 23.09 11.46
C LEU A 160 -20.85 23.68 12.41
N ILE A 161 -22.14 23.58 12.09
CA ILE A 161 -23.24 24.01 12.95
C ILE A 161 -23.28 23.18 14.24
N GLU A 162 -23.15 21.85 14.12
CA GLU A 162 -23.15 20.92 15.26
C GLU A 162 -21.89 21.07 16.14
N GLU A 163 -20.70 21.15 15.53
CA GLU A 163 -19.41 21.29 16.25
C GLU A 163 -19.29 22.64 16.98
N HIS A 164 -19.89 23.71 16.45
CA HIS A 164 -19.80 25.06 17.02
C HIS A 164 -21.10 25.57 17.68
N GLY A 165 -22.12 24.72 17.80
CA GLY A 165 -23.38 25.04 18.49
C GLY A 165 -24.12 26.27 17.93
N ILE A 166 -24.12 26.44 16.62
CA ILE A 166 -24.77 27.59 15.98
C ILE A 166 -26.26 27.31 15.86
N ASP A 167 -27.11 28.18 16.40
CA ASP A 167 -28.55 28.07 16.16
C ASP A 167 -28.87 28.60 14.75
N PHE A 168 -29.14 27.65 13.84
CA PHE A 168 -29.46 27.94 12.45
C PHE A 168 -30.63 27.04 12.05
N PRO A 169 -31.81 27.56 11.71
CA PRO A 169 -32.99 26.73 11.49
C PRO A 169 -32.85 25.82 10.25
N LEU A 170 -33.39 24.60 10.30
CA LEU A 170 -33.31 23.62 9.20
C LEU A 170 -34.15 24.05 7.99
N TYR A 171 -35.28 24.68 8.26
CA TYR A 171 -36.17 25.31 7.29
C TYR A 171 -36.09 26.82 7.56
N GLY A 172 -35.81 27.62 6.53
CA GLY A 172 -35.95 29.06 6.69
C GLY A 172 -37.41 29.34 7.02
N ASP A 173 -37.68 30.05 8.10
CA ASP A 173 -39.01 30.54 8.43
C ASP A 173 -39.42 31.46 7.26
N ARG A 174 -40.12 30.89 6.29
CA ARG A 174 -40.76 31.66 5.23
C ARG A 174 -42.07 32.14 5.83
N PRO A 175 -42.39 33.44 5.79
CA PRO A 175 -43.79 33.83 5.88
C PRO A 175 -44.60 33.19 4.75
#